data_AF-A0A1F7M5N2-F1
#
_entry.id   AF-A0A1F7M5N2-F1
#
_cell.length_a   1.000
_cell.length_b   1.000
_cell.length_c   1.000
_cell.angle_alpha   90.00
_cell.angle_beta   90.00
_cell.angle_gamma   90.00
#
_symmetry.space_group_name_H-M   'P 1'
#
loop_
_entity.id
_entity.type
_entity.pdbx_description
1 polymer ?
#
loop_
_entity_poly.entity_id
_entity_poly.type
_entity_poly.pdbx_seq_one_letter_code
_entity_poly.pdbx_strand_id
1 'polypeptide(L)'
;MWRPLLLAPLLALVLAAGCASLFRVGQEFPSPEPLMLVVGKTDKVALRRMFGEPYQVGLDSGDQTWRWFFGQREAGAEISKDLSVRFAADGTVKSYSFTSNFPEDMKRFK
;
A
#
# COMPACT_ATOMS: atom_id res chain seq x y z
N MET A 1 -27.43 -20.87 -40.30
CA MET A 1 -26.01 -21.07 -39.94
C MET A 1 -25.37 -19.71 -39.70
N TRP A 2 -25.53 -19.13 -38.51
CA TRP A 2 -24.97 -17.81 -38.18
C TRP A 2 -24.97 -17.73 -36.66
N ARG A 3 -23.81 -17.49 -36.00
CA ARG A 3 -23.63 -16.94 -34.64
C ARG A 3 -22.33 -17.25 -33.85
N PRO A 4 -21.22 -17.81 -34.39
CA PRO A 4 -19.97 -17.82 -33.61
C PRO A 4 -19.16 -16.50 -33.74
N LEU A 5 -19.43 -15.65 -34.74
CA LEU A 5 -18.59 -14.47 -35.03
C LEU A 5 -18.71 -13.30 -34.02
N LEU A 6 -19.76 -13.25 -33.19
CA LEU A 6 -19.95 -12.16 -32.22
C LEU A 6 -19.29 -12.44 -30.85
N LEU A 7 -18.85 -13.67 -30.59
CA LEU A 7 -18.24 -14.05 -29.30
C LEU A 7 -16.75 -13.67 -29.22
N ALA A 8 -16.03 -13.69 -30.34
CA ALA A 8 -14.61 -13.35 -30.41
C ALA A 8 -14.29 -11.88 -30.03
N PRO A 9 -14.99 -10.85 -30.56
CA PRO A 9 -14.71 -9.46 -30.16
C PRO A 9 -15.12 -9.17 -28.71
N LEU A 10 -16.15 -9.86 -28.20
CA LEU A 10 -16.58 -9.72 -26.81
C LEU A 10 -15.54 -10.29 -25.84
N LEU A 11 -14.94 -11.44 -26.17
CA LEU A 11 -13.86 -12.05 -25.38
C LEU A 11 -12.59 -11.18 -25.38
N ALA A 12 -12.24 -10.58 -26.52
CA ALA A 12 -11.10 -9.66 -26.62
C ALA A 12 -11.29 -8.40 -25.77
N LEU A 13 -12.52 -7.87 -25.69
CA LEU A 13 -12.83 -6.70 -24.86
C LEU A 13 -12.73 -7.01 -23.35
N VAL A 14 -13.16 -8.20 -22.92
CA VAL A 14 -13.03 -8.65 -21.52
C VAL A 14 -11.57 -8.87 -21.13
N LEU A 15 -10.76 -9.45 -22.01
CA LEU A 15 -9.31 -9.63 -21.79
C LEU A 15 -8.56 -8.30 -21.74
N ALA A 16 -8.95 -7.32 -22.57
CA ALA A 16 -8.36 -5.97 -22.55
C ALA A 16 -8.72 -5.18 -21.28
N ALA A 17 -9.95 -5.31 -20.77
CA ALA A 17 -10.36 -4.68 -19.52
C ALA A 17 -9.70 -5.31 -18.28
N GLY A 18 -9.44 -6.63 -18.30
CA GLY A 18 -8.80 -7.34 -17.20
C GLY A 18 -7.37 -6.91 -16.91
N CYS A 19 -6.62 -6.42 -17.91
CA CYS A 19 -5.24 -5.95 -17.72
C CYS A 19 -5.15 -4.60 -16.99
N ALA A 20 -6.17 -3.76 -17.05
CA ALA A 20 -6.14 -2.46 -16.36
C ALA A 20 -6.16 -2.60 -14.83
N SER A 21 -6.83 -3.64 -14.31
CA SER A 21 -6.86 -3.97 -12.88
C SER A 21 -5.59 -4.67 -12.37
N LEU A 22 -4.67 -5.09 -13.24
CA LEU A 22 -3.47 -5.85 -12.87
C LEU A 22 -2.24 -4.98 -12.53
N PHE A 23 -2.33 -3.65 -12.66
CA PHE A 23 -1.22 -2.74 -12.33
C PHE A 23 -1.28 -2.19 -10.91
N ARG A 24 -1.89 -2.93 -9.97
CA ARG A 24 -1.85 -2.62 -8.53
C ARG A 24 -0.95 -3.63 -7.83
N VAL A 25 -0.04 -3.13 -6.99
CA VAL A 25 0.90 -3.95 -6.24
C VAL A 25 0.74 -3.63 -4.76
N GLY A 26 0.54 -4.67 -3.95
CA GLY A 26 0.32 -4.54 -2.51
C GLY A 26 -1.12 -4.21 -2.12
N GLN A 27 -1.35 -4.01 -0.83
CA GLN A 27 -2.65 -3.69 -0.27
C GLN A 27 -2.74 -2.18 -0.03
N GLU A 28 -3.83 -1.56 -0.46
CA GLU A 28 -4.06 -0.14 -0.19
C GLU A 28 -4.22 0.11 1.31
N PHE A 29 -3.58 1.16 1.81
CA PHE A 29 -3.64 1.59 3.21
C PHE A 29 -3.75 3.11 3.28
N PRO A 30 -4.36 3.71 4.33
CA PRO A 30 -4.40 5.16 4.46
C PRO A 30 -3.00 5.74 4.65
N SER A 31 -2.72 6.90 4.08
CA SER A 31 -1.45 7.58 4.31
C SER A 31 -1.39 8.08 5.77
N PRO A 32 -0.30 7.83 6.52
CA PRO A 32 -0.25 8.13 7.93
C PRO A 32 -0.36 9.63 8.22
N GLU A 33 -1.11 9.97 9.27
CA GLU A 33 -1.20 11.31 9.82
C GLU A 33 -0.37 11.43 11.11
N PRO A 34 0.08 12.64 11.50
CA PRO A 34 0.95 12.82 12.67
C PRO A 34 0.40 12.22 13.98
N LEU A 35 -0.93 12.18 14.13
CA LEU A 35 -1.58 11.66 15.34
C LEU A 35 -1.77 10.14 15.33
N MET A 36 -1.57 9.47 14.20
CA MET A 36 -1.71 8.02 14.08
C MET A 36 -0.48 7.28 14.61
N LEU A 37 0.72 7.85 14.42
CA LEU A 37 2.01 7.21 14.72
C LEU A 37 2.76 7.96 15.83
N VAL A 38 2.28 7.82 17.07
CA VAL A 38 2.92 8.45 18.24
C VAL A 38 3.96 7.50 18.82
N VAL A 39 5.23 7.90 18.76
CA VAL A 39 6.37 7.15 19.31
C VAL A 39 6.13 6.85 20.80
N GLY A 40 6.37 5.60 21.20
CA GLY A 40 6.17 5.11 22.56
C GLY A 40 4.72 4.97 23.02
N LYS A 41 3.73 5.22 22.14
CA LYS A 41 2.29 5.10 22.47
C LYS A 41 1.52 4.22 21.51
N THR A 42 1.69 4.43 20.21
CA THR A 42 1.01 3.60 19.20
C THR A 42 1.60 2.19 19.25
N ASP A 43 0.75 1.17 19.31
CA ASP A 43 1.16 -0.23 19.36
C ASP A 43 0.86 -0.98 18.04
N LYS A 44 1.32 -2.23 17.97
CA LYS A 44 1.08 -3.14 16.85
C LYS A 44 -0.40 -3.37 16.53
N VAL A 45 -1.26 -3.37 17.55
CA VAL A 45 -2.70 -3.64 17.39
C VAL A 45 -3.37 -2.43 16.73
N ALA A 46 -3.04 -1.21 17.17
CA ALA A 46 -3.50 0.02 16.57
C ALA A 46 -3.06 0.12 15.10
N LEU A 47 -1.80 -0.21 14.80
CA LEU A 47 -1.29 -0.21 13.42
C LEU A 47 -2.06 -1.16 12.50
N ARG A 48 -2.34 -2.39 12.94
CA ARG A 48 -3.15 -3.33 12.15
C ARG A 48 -4.57 -2.84 11.92
N ARG A 49 -5.18 -2.17 12.91
CA ARG A 49 -6.52 -1.57 12.78
C ARG A 49 -6.53 -0.41 11.77
N MET A 50 -5.47 0.38 11.71
CA MET A 50 -5.38 1.55 10.84
C MET A 50 -4.92 1.19 9.42
N PHE A 51 -3.91 0.34 9.27
CA PHE A 51 -3.21 0.09 8.00
C PHE A 51 -3.42 -1.33 7.46
N GLY A 52 -4.07 -2.22 8.21
CA GLY A 52 -4.20 -3.64 7.87
C GLY A 52 -2.94 -4.44 8.19
N GLU A 53 -2.88 -5.68 7.71
CA GLU A 53 -1.70 -6.54 7.90
C GLU A 53 -0.49 -6.00 7.12
N PRO A 54 0.71 -6.02 7.71
CA PRO A 54 1.91 -5.58 7.03
C PRO A 54 2.25 -6.54 5.88
N TYR A 55 2.73 -5.98 4.77
CA TYR A 55 3.24 -6.74 3.64
C TYR A 55 4.53 -7.50 4.00
N GLN A 56 5.37 -6.91 4.86
CA GLN A 56 6.63 -7.51 5.29
C GLN A 56 6.86 -7.31 6.78
N VAL A 57 7.40 -8.35 7.43
CA VAL A 57 7.86 -8.34 8.83
C VAL A 57 9.35 -8.71 8.84
N GLY A 58 10.17 -7.99 9.60
CA GLY A 58 11.61 -8.20 9.67
C GLY A 58 12.23 -7.77 11.00
N LEU A 59 13.56 -7.67 10.99
CA LEU A 59 14.36 -7.19 12.11
C LEU A 59 15.35 -6.14 11.62
N ASP A 60 15.49 -5.04 12.36
CA ASP A 60 16.52 -4.04 12.20
C ASP A 60 17.26 -3.88 13.53
N SER A 61 18.52 -4.31 13.56
CA SER A 61 19.37 -4.26 14.76
C SER A 61 18.72 -4.90 15.99
N GLY A 62 17.98 -6.00 15.77
CA GLY A 62 17.26 -6.74 16.81
C GLY A 62 15.84 -6.24 17.10
N ASP A 63 15.45 -5.05 16.62
CA ASP A 63 14.09 -4.54 16.76
C ASP A 63 13.20 -5.06 15.63
N GLN A 64 11.98 -5.48 15.96
CA GLN A 64 11.03 -5.89 14.93
C GLN A 64 10.64 -4.71 14.04
N THR A 65 10.51 -4.96 12.74
CA THR A 65 10.05 -3.97 11.75
C THR A 65 8.86 -4.51 10.97
N TRP A 66 7.87 -3.66 10.72
CA TRP A 66 6.73 -3.92 9.84
C TRP A 66 6.73 -2.92 8.69
N ARG A 67 6.31 -3.37 7.51
CA ARG A 67 6.24 -2.54 6.30
C ARG A 67 4.93 -2.72 5.56
N TRP A 68 4.37 -1.61 5.09
CA TRP A 68 3.23 -1.56 4.19
C TRP A 68 3.66 -0.89 2.90
N PHE A 69 3.29 -1.49 1.77
CA PHE A 69 3.58 -0.96 0.45
C PHE A 69 2.32 -1.03 -0.41
N PHE A 70 2.08 0.06 -1.13
CA PHE A 70 1.02 0.12 -2.13
C PHE A 70 1.53 0.90 -3.34
N GLY A 71 1.37 0.31 -4.52
CA GLY A 71 1.72 0.92 -5.79
C GLY A 71 0.61 0.73 -6.81
N GLN A 72 0.41 1.72 -7.66
CA GLN A 72 -0.48 1.64 -8.82
C GLN A 72 0.04 2.45 -10.00
N ARG A 73 -0.46 2.15 -11.20
CA ARG A 73 -0.29 3.02 -12.36
C ARG A 73 -1.43 4.03 -12.46
N GLU A 74 -1.09 5.30 -12.55
CA GLU A 74 -2.03 6.40 -12.75
C GLU A 74 -1.52 7.35 -13.83
N ALA A 75 -2.36 7.68 -14.81
CA ALA A 75 -2.02 8.59 -15.93
C ALA A 75 -0.69 8.30 -16.66
N GLY A 76 -0.29 7.02 -16.73
CA GLY A 76 0.97 6.60 -17.36
C GLY A 76 2.22 6.69 -16.47
N ALA A 77 2.08 7.12 -15.22
CA ALA A 77 3.14 7.12 -14.22
C ALA A 77 2.92 6.00 -13.17
N GLU A 78 4.01 5.54 -12.56
CA GLU A 78 3.94 4.69 -11.38
C GLU A 78 3.89 5.56 -10.14
N ILE A 79 2.84 5.39 -9.35
CA ILE A 79 2.69 6.01 -8.04
C ILE A 79 2.70 4.95 -6.96
N SER A 80 3.37 5.23 -5.85
CA SER A 80 3.50 4.33 -4.73
C SER A 80 3.68 5.07 -3.42
N LYS A 81 3.44 4.32 -2.35
CA LYS A 81 3.70 4.74 -0.99
C LYS A 81 4.20 3.58 -0.15
N ASP A 82 5.06 3.92 0.79
CA ASP A 82 5.76 2.98 1.66
C ASP A 82 5.73 3.51 3.08
N LEU A 83 5.24 2.69 4.00
CA LEU A 83 5.32 2.94 5.43
C LEU A 83 6.17 1.84 6.06
N SER A 84 7.28 2.23 6.69
CA SER A 84 8.12 1.33 7.48
C SER A 84 8.08 1.77 8.94
N VAL A 85 7.81 0.83 9.84
CA VAL A 85 7.70 1.05 11.29
C VAL A 85 8.63 0.09 12.02
N ARG A 86 9.44 0.63 12.93
CA ARG A 86 10.31 -0.12 13.84
C ARG A 86 9.72 -0.07 15.24
N PHE A 87 9.74 -1.21 15.93
CA PHE A 87 9.14 -1.37 17.25
C PHE A 87 10.17 -1.37 18.37
N ALA A 88 9.77 -0.89 19.54
CA ALA A 88 10.50 -1.13 20.78
C ALA A 88 10.19 -2.55 21.30
N ALA A 89 10.94 -2.98 22.31
CA ALA A 89 10.78 -4.31 22.92
C ALA A 89 9.37 -4.52 23.53
N ASP A 90 8.72 -3.45 23.97
CA ASP A 90 7.35 -3.46 24.50
C ASP A 90 6.26 -3.54 23.41
N GLY A 91 6.65 -3.49 22.13
CA GLY A 91 5.74 -3.55 20.98
C GLY A 91 5.14 -2.19 20.56
N THR A 92 5.56 -1.08 21.18
CA THR A 92 5.19 0.28 20.74
C THR A 92 6.07 0.77 19.60
N VAL A 93 5.61 1.79 18.87
CA VAL A 93 6.38 2.44 17.80
C VAL A 93 7.65 3.07 18.40
N LYS A 94 8.81 2.66 17.91
CA LYS A 94 10.11 3.25 18.23
C LYS A 94 10.51 4.32 17.23
N SER A 95 10.31 4.03 15.94
CA SER A 95 10.51 4.99 14.84
C SER A 95 9.70 4.55 13.62
N TYR A 96 9.49 5.47 12.69
CA TYR A 96 8.84 5.17 11.42
C TYR A 96 9.38 6.08 10.32
N SER A 97 9.19 5.65 9.07
CA SER A 97 9.39 6.45 7.86
C SER A 97 8.21 6.25 6.93
N PHE A 98 7.78 7.34 6.28
CA PHE A 98 6.75 7.31 5.27
C PHE A 98 7.26 8.02 4.02
N THR A 99 7.17 7.36 2.87
CA THR A 99 7.46 7.95 1.56
C THR A 99 6.27 7.75 0.66
N SER A 100 5.97 8.74 -0.17
CA SER A 100 4.85 8.70 -1.10
C SER A 100 5.11 9.66 -2.24
N ASN A 101 4.64 9.31 -3.43
CA ASN A 101 4.52 10.23 -4.57
C ASN A 101 3.06 10.41 -5.02
N PHE A 102 2.08 9.99 -4.19
CA PHE A 102 0.67 10.28 -4.43
C PHE A 102 0.42 11.79 -4.43
N PRO A 103 -0.36 12.34 -5.38
CA PRO A 103 -0.60 13.79 -5.47
C PRO A 103 -1.12 14.41 -4.17
N GLU A 104 -1.95 13.70 -3.41
CA GLU A 104 -2.52 14.13 -2.13
C GLU A 104 -1.43 14.25 -1.05
N ASP A 105 -0.53 13.27 -0.98
CA ASP A 105 0.57 13.27 -0.01
C ASP A 105 1.63 14.31 -0.37
N MET A 106 1.93 14.46 -1.66
CA MET A 106 2.86 15.48 -2.16
C MET A 106 2.41 16.91 -1.86
N LYS A 107 1.10 17.16 -1.74
CA LYS A 107 0.57 18.46 -1.27
C LYS A 107 0.81 18.67 0.22
N ARG A 108 0.88 17.61 1.02
CA ARG A 108 1.11 17.67 2.48
C ARG A 108 2.59 17.84 2.85
N PHE A 109 3.51 17.49 1.94
CA PHE A 109 4.96 17.60 2.17
C PHE A 109 5.58 18.95 1.77
N LYS A 110 4.79 19.84 1.15
CA LYS A 110 5.20 21.20 0.78
C LYS A 110 4.89 22.18 1.91
#